data_AF-A0A937HRX9-F1
#
_entry.id   AF-A0A937HRX9-F1
#
_cell.length_a   1.000
_cell.length_b   1.000
_cell.length_c   1.000
_cell.angle_alpha   90.00
_cell.angle_beta   90.00
_cell.angle_gamma   90.00
#
_symmetry.space_group_name_H-M   'P 1'
#
loop_
_entity.id
_entity.type
_entity.pdbx_description
1 polymer ?
#
loop_
_entity_poly.entity_id
_entity_poly.type
_entity_poly.pdbx_seq_one_letter_code
_entity_poly.pdbx_strand_id
1 'polypeptide(L)' 'MRIFFLTSSELRFALKGFALKVILFFVIEFLVCQLDDSRAACRLVERGFFPSLAVFAVMDFLVIPRLRRRIKAR' A
#
# COMPACT_ATOMS: atom_id res chain seq x y z
N MET A 1 24.44 -10.66 10.52
CA MET A 1 23.17 -10.50 9.77
C MET A 1 22.42 -9.26 10.27
N ARG A 2 22.45 -8.12 9.57
CA ARG A 2 21.62 -6.95 9.88
C ARG A 2 21.05 -6.38 8.58
N ILE A 3 19.95 -6.96 8.09
CA ILE A 3 19.27 -6.53 6.85
C ILE A 3 17.89 -5.91 7.15
N PHE A 4 17.41 -5.98 8.39
CA PHE A 4 16.00 -5.74 8.71
C PHE A 4 15.61 -4.33 9.16
N PHE A 5 16.54 -3.49 9.61
CA PHE A 5 16.16 -2.14 10.04
C PHE A 5 16.16 -1.19 8.84
N LEU A 6 14.95 -0.84 8.35
CA LEU A 6 14.77 0.39 7.57
C LEU A 6 15.31 1.55 8.40
N THR A 7 16.01 2.48 7.77
CA THR A 7 16.41 3.71 8.45
C THR A 7 15.17 4.54 8.80
N SER A 8 15.24 5.40 9.81
CA SER A 8 14.09 6.23 10.22
C SER A 8 13.58 7.18 9.10
N SER A 9 14.39 7.45 8.08
CA SER A 9 13.98 8.22 6.90
C SER A 9 13.31 7.34 5.84
N GLU A 10 13.83 6.14 5.58
CA GLU A 10 13.20 5.16 4.68
C GLU A 10 11.85 4.70 5.22
N LEU A 11 11.75 4.46 6.53
CA LEU A 11 10.50 4.10 7.19
C LEU A 11 9.46 5.22 7.08
N ARG A 12 9.86 6.49 7.27
CA ARG A 12 8.95 7.63 7.09
C ARG A 12 8.45 7.76 5.65
N PHE A 13 9.32 7.52 4.68
CA PHE A 13 8.93 7.53 3.27
C PHE A 13 7.96 6.39 2.94
N ALA A 14 8.27 5.16 3.38
CA ALA A 14 7.40 3.99 3.23
C ALA A 14 6.04 4.19 3.92
N LEU A 15 6.01 4.70 5.15
CA LEU A 15 4.79 5.03 5.88
C LEU A 15 3.95 6.09 5.15
N LYS A 16 4.57 7.16 4.65
CA LYS A 16 3.85 8.19 3.89
C LYS A 16 3.26 7.64 2.61
N GLY A 17 4.02 6.85 1.85
CA GLY A 17 3.55 6.20 0.63
C GLY A 17 2.42 5.22 0.90
N PHE A 18 2.57 4.39 1.92
CA PHE A 18 1.55 3.44 2.36
C PHE A 18 0.28 4.19 2.78
N ALA A 19 0.38 5.16 3.69
CA ALA A 19 -0.77 5.94 4.15
C ALA A 19 -1.50 6.64 3.00
N LEU A 20 -0.76 7.21 2.04
CA LEU A 20 -1.37 7.84 0.87
C LEU A 20 -2.15 6.83 0.01
N LYS A 21 -1.61 5.63 -0.21
CA LYS A 21 -2.31 4.57 -0.96
C LYS A 21 -3.54 4.07 -0.23
N VAL A 22 -3.46 3.93 1.10
CA VAL A 22 -4.62 3.54 1.92
C VAL A 22 -5.73 4.58 1.81
N ILE A 23 -5.39 5.87 1.96
CA ILE A 23 -6.36 6.96 1.83
C ILE A 23 -6.97 6.97 0.43
N LEU A 24 -6.14 6.83 -0.62
CA LEU A 24 -6.61 6.81 -2.00
C LEU A 24 -7.55 5.62 -2.26
N PHE A 25 -7.21 4.43 -1.77
CA PHE A 25 -8.07 3.25 -1.88
C PHE A 25 -9.41 3.49 -1.19
N PHE A 26 -9.39 4.03 0.03
CA PHE A 26 -10.61 4.30 0.80
C PHE A 26 -11.50 5.34 0.12
N VAL A 27 -10.93 6.39 -0.48
CA VAL A 27 -11.67 7.38 -1.26
C VAL A 27 -12.30 6.74 -2.50
N ILE A 28 -11.56 5.91 -3.22
CA ILE A 28 -12.08 5.21 -4.40
C ILE A 28 -13.20 4.24 -4.00
N GLU A 29 -13.01 3.46 -2.94
CA GLU A 29 -14.03 2.56 -2.40
C GLU A 29 -15.31 3.32 -2.02
N PHE A 30 -15.16 4.45 -1.32
CA PHE A 30 -16.30 5.30 -0.95
C PHE A 30 -17.04 5.83 -2.19
N LEU A 31 -16.31 6.33 -3.20
CA LEU A 31 -16.92 6.77 -4.46
C LEU A 31 -17.64 5.63 -5.18
N VAL A 32 -17.00 4.46 -5.30
CA VAL A 32 -17.59 3.28 -5.97
C VAL A 32 -18.86 2.84 -5.25
N CYS A 33 -18.84 2.78 -3.92
CA CYS A 33 -20.00 2.38 -3.13
C CYS A 33 -21.15 3.41 -3.17
N GLN A 34 -20.85 4.70 -3.36
CA GLN A 34 -21.88 5.74 -3.55
C GLN A 34 -22.49 5.73 -4.96
N LEU A 35 -21.70 5.36 -5.97
CA LEU A 35 -22.12 5.34 -7.37
C LEU A 35 -22.80 4.02 -7.77
N ASP A 36 -22.61 2.95 -7.00
CA ASP A 36 -23.11 1.61 -7.31
C ASP A 36 -24.41 1.27 -6.55
N ASP A 37 -25.56 1.55 -7.17
CA ASP A 37 -26.89 1.19 -6.65
C ASP A 37 -27.08 -0.34 -6.49
N SER A 38 -26.38 -1.14 -7.30
CA SER A 38 -26.48 -2.61 -7.27
C SER A 38 -25.71 -3.25 -6.11
N ARG A 39 -24.83 -2.48 -5.46
CA ARG A 39 -23.89 -2.89 -4.39
C ARG A 39 -22.97 -4.06 -4.74
N ALA A 40 -22.93 -4.51 -6.00
CA ALA A 40 -22.13 -5.63 -6.45
C ALA A 40 -20.64 -5.25 -6.55
N ALA A 41 -20.34 -4.09 -7.13
CA ALA A 41 -18.99 -3.55 -7.19
C ALA A 41 -18.49 -3.16 -5.80
N CYS A 42 -19.37 -2.56 -4.98
CA CYS A 42 -19.03 -2.21 -3.60
C CYS A 42 -18.53 -3.42 -2.79
N ARG A 43 -19.27 -4.54 -2.78
CA ARG A 43 -18.85 -5.78 -2.09
C ARG A 43 -17.55 -6.37 -2.64
N LEU A 44 -17.29 -6.21 -3.93
CA LEU A 44 -16.09 -6.75 -4.56
C LEU A 44 -14.85 -5.94 -4.18
N VAL A 45 -14.97 -4.61 -4.14
CA VAL A 45 -13.91 -3.71 -3.66
C VAL A 45 -13.65 -3.90 -2.18
N GLU A 46 -14.70 -4.02 -1.36
CA GLU A 46 -14.61 -4.25 0.08
C GLU A 46 -13.88 -5.57 0.40
N ARG A 47 -14.17 -6.65 -0.35
CA ARG A 47 -13.40 -7.91 -0.26
C ARG A 47 -11.95 -7.77 -0.71
N GLY A 48 -11.69 -6.87 -1.65
CA GLY A 48 -10.36 -6.54 -2.14
C GLY A 48 -9.52 -5.68 -1.19
N PHE A 49 -10.13 -5.06 -0.17
CA PHE A 49 -9.45 -4.14 0.73
C PHE A 49 -8.24 -4.78 1.45
N PHE A 50 -8.47 -5.87 2.18
CA PHE A 50 -7.42 -6.58 2.92
C PHE A 50 -6.26 -7.10 2.04
N PRO A 51 -6.50 -7.81 0.92
CA PRO A 51 -5.40 -8.25 0.08
C PRO A 51 -4.65 -7.07 -0.55
N SER A 52 -5.33 -5.96 -0.89
CA SER A 52 -4.70 -4.75 -1.40
C SER A 52 -3.79 -4.09 -0.36
N LEU A 53 -4.24 -3.98 0.89
CA LEU A 53 -3.43 -3.48 2.00
C LEU A 53 -2.17 -4.33 2.22
N ALA A 54 -2.30 -5.66 2.18
CA ALA A 54 -1.17 -6.55 2.33
C ALA A 54 -0.13 -6.34 1.21
N VAL A 55 -0.58 -6.21 -0.04
CA VAL A 55 0.30 -5.95 -1.18
C VAL A 55 0.97 -4.58 -1.07
N PHE A 56 0.24 -3.52 -0.70
CA PHE A 56 0.81 -2.20 -0.49
C PHE A 56 1.86 -2.20 0.61
N ALA A 57 1.58 -2.87 1.73
CA ALA A 57 2.55 -3.00 2.81
C ALA A 57 3.81 -3.76 2.37
N VAL A 58 3.66 -4.88 1.65
CA VAL A 58 4.81 -5.63 1.11
C VAL A 58 5.60 -4.78 0.14
N MET A 59 4.95 -4.05 -0.75
CA MET A 59 5.65 -3.21 -1.72
C MET A 59 6.41 -2.07 -1.05
N ASP A 60 5.75 -1.33 -0.15
CA ASP A 60 6.31 -0.12 0.45
C ASP A 60 7.37 -0.41 1.52
N PHE A 61 7.20 -1.48 2.32
CA PHE A 61 8.13 -1.80 3.41
C PHE A 61 9.20 -2.83 3.04
N LEU A 62 8.95 -3.71 2.07
CA LEU A 62 9.87 -4.79 1.71
C LEU A 62 10.49 -4.60 0.32
N VAL A 63 9.68 -4.38 -0.72
CA VAL A 63 10.18 -4.39 -2.10
C VAL A 63 10.95 -3.13 -2.45
N ILE A 64 10.35 -1.94 -2.26
CA ILE A 64 10.96 -0.65 -2.63
C ILE A 64 12.29 -0.42 -1.89
N PRO A 65 12.39 -0.63 -0.55
CA PRO A 65 13.65 -0.42 0.16
C PRO A 65 14.73 -1.40 -0.26
N ARG A 66 14.37 -2.67 -0.52
CA ARG A 66 15.33 -3.68 -1.01
C ARG A 66 15.81 -3.35 -2.41
N LEU A 67 14.92 -2.90 -3.30
CA LEU A 67 15.27 -2.52 -4.67
C LEU A 67 16.22 -1.31 -4.67
N ARG A 68 15.91 -0.27 -3.87
CA ARG A 68 16.76 0.91 -3.73
C ARG A 68 18.15 0.55 -3.20
N ARG A 69 18.26 -0.37 -2.22
CA ARG A 69 19.55 -0.87 -1.73
C ARG A 69 20.35 -1.59 -2.82
N ARG A 70 19.70 -2.44 -3.63
CA ARG A 70 20.38 -3.14 -4.74
C ARG A 70 20.86 -2.19 -5.83
N ILE A 71 20.05 -1.17 -6.17
CA ILE A 71 20.44 -0.15 -7.16
C ILE A 71 21.64 0.66 -6.67
N LYS A 72 21.66 1.05 -5.39
CA LYS A 72 22.76 1.84 -4.81
C LYS A 72 24.07 1.05 -4.63
N ALA A 73 23.98 -0.28 -4.55
CA ALA A 73 25.14 -1.17 -4.41
C ALA A 73 25.75 -1.58 -5.77
N ARG A 74 25.11 -1.19 -6.88
CA ARG A 74 25.59 -1.42 -8.25
C ARG A 74 26.16 -0.13 -8.79
#